data_AF-A0A1V2I491-F1
#
_entry.id   AF-A0A1V2I491-F1
#
_cell.length_a   1.000
_cell.length_b   1.000
_cell.length_c   1.000
_cell.angle_alpha   90.00
_cell.angle_beta   90.00
_cell.angle_gamma   90.00
#
_symmetry.space_group_name_H-M   'P 1'
#
loop_
_entity.id
_entity.type
_entity.pdbx_description
1 polymer ?
#
loop_
_entity_poly.entity_id
_entity_poly.type
_entity_poly.pdbx_seq_one_letter_code
_entity_poly.pdbx_strand_id
1 'polypeptide(L)'
;MIDLDGAGYGPVPVDLEPLRLPTRPGVLLDARPWPDWIPAGNQPVDTAAWRAARSAGTRVAVACPALASPGQVMLALAVGRLLADQRATAGIDLVPLVTCPTRPRCAWESGAVVVPHPVNVLTWKSAQLRVVWEITHQEQIAATGASLAPVALWPTAVPA
;
A
#
# COMPACT_ATOMS: atom_id res chain seq x y z
N MET A 1 14.59 7.25 -0.74
CA MET A 1 14.50 5.84 -1.19
C MET A 1 13.61 5.09 -0.20
N ILE A 2 12.99 4.01 -0.64
CA ILE A 2 12.27 3.10 0.26
C ILE A 2 12.84 1.70 0.09
N ASP A 3 12.96 0.98 1.19
CA ASP A 3 13.32 -0.44 1.20
C ASP A 3 12.16 -1.21 1.85
N LEU A 4 11.69 -2.24 1.15
CA LEU A 4 10.59 -3.09 1.60
C LEU A 4 11.20 -4.33 2.25
N ASP A 5 10.95 -4.49 3.54
CA ASP A 5 11.52 -5.60 4.30
C ASP A 5 11.03 -6.94 3.72
N GLY A 6 11.97 -7.84 3.42
CA GLY A 6 11.69 -9.16 2.84
C GLY A 6 11.47 -9.17 1.32
N ALA A 7 11.54 -8.02 0.65
CA ALA A 7 11.29 -7.94 -0.79
C ALA A 7 12.52 -8.28 -1.66
N GLY A 8 13.74 -8.16 -1.12
CA GLY A 8 14.99 -8.49 -1.83
C GLY A 8 15.44 -7.49 -2.92
N TYR A 9 14.71 -6.39 -3.11
CA TYR A 9 15.04 -5.36 -4.11
C TYR A 9 16.10 -4.36 -3.64
N GLY A 10 16.37 -4.29 -2.33
CA GLY A 10 17.14 -3.22 -1.73
C GLY A 10 16.46 -1.84 -1.90
N PRO A 11 17.14 -0.75 -1.54
CA PRO A 11 16.56 0.59 -1.60
C PRO A 11 16.18 1.02 -3.02
N VAL A 12 14.90 1.36 -3.21
CA VAL A 12 14.35 1.87 -4.48
C VAL A 12 14.14 3.39 -4.39
N PRO A 13 14.59 4.19 -5.39
CA PRO A 13 14.24 5.59 -5.44
C PRO A 13 12.73 5.76 -5.66
N VAL A 14 12.12 6.65 -4.89
CA VAL A 14 10.70 6.99 -5.03
C VAL A 14 10.61 8.49 -5.19
N ASP A 15 9.96 8.90 -6.28
CA ASP A 15 9.62 10.29 -6.48
C ASP A 15 8.30 10.57 -5.74
N LEU A 16 8.41 11.39 -4.69
CA LEU A 16 7.28 11.81 -3.85
C LEU A 16 7.01 13.27 -4.16
N GLU A 17 6.52 13.56 -5.37
CA GLU A 17 6.10 14.91 -5.68
C GLU A 17 4.96 15.38 -4.74
N PRO A 18 4.90 16.69 -4.42
CA PRO A 18 3.89 17.21 -3.51
C PRO A 18 2.48 17.07 -4.08
N LEU A 19 1.75 16.05 -3.62
CA LEU A 19 0.34 15.89 -3.94
C LEU A 19 -0.52 16.66 -2.93
N ARG A 20 -1.42 17.54 -3.42
CA ARG A 20 -2.44 18.14 -2.55
C ARG A 20 -3.60 17.17 -2.39
N LEU A 21 -3.77 16.66 -1.17
CA LEU A 21 -4.90 15.80 -0.83
C LEU A 21 -6.04 16.57 -0.18
N PRO A 22 -7.30 16.29 -0.54
CA PRO A 22 -8.45 16.74 0.23
C PRO A 22 -8.41 16.22 1.67
N THR A 23 -9.00 16.96 2.60
CA THR A 23 -9.10 16.56 4.02
C THR A 23 -10.11 15.44 4.26
N ARG A 24 -10.98 15.17 3.28
CA ARG A 24 -12.03 14.14 3.30
C ARG A 24 -11.49 12.76 2.89
N PRO A 25 -12.14 11.66 3.33
CA PRO A 25 -11.81 10.33 2.84
C PRO A 25 -11.95 10.20 1.32
N GLY A 26 -11.08 9.40 0.73
CA GLY A 26 -11.12 9.12 -0.70
C GLY A 26 -10.13 8.06 -1.13
N VAL A 27 -9.95 7.97 -2.43
CA VAL A 27 -9.11 6.97 -3.09
C VAL A 27 -8.16 7.72 -3.99
N LEU A 28 -6.89 7.39 -3.90
CA LEU A 28 -5.91 7.79 -4.90
C LEU A 28 -5.69 6.62 -5.86
N LEU A 29 -6.07 6.77 -7.12
CA LEU A 29 -5.82 5.78 -8.16
C LEU A 29 -4.48 6.04 -8.82
N ASP A 30 -3.70 4.98 -9.02
CA ASP A 30 -2.52 5.06 -9.87
C ASP A 30 -2.92 5.34 -11.32
N ALA A 31 -2.45 6.47 -11.85
CA ALA A 31 -2.72 6.93 -13.20
C ALA A 31 -1.53 7.72 -13.73
N ARG A 32 -1.46 7.88 -15.06
CA ARG A 32 -0.45 8.70 -15.74
C ARG A 32 -1.12 9.92 -16.39
N PRO A 33 -0.48 11.10 -16.37
CA PRO A 33 0.84 11.39 -15.78
C PRO A 33 0.82 11.55 -14.26
N TRP A 34 -0.34 11.77 -13.65
CA TRP A 34 -0.52 11.96 -12.21
C TRP A 34 -1.58 11.00 -11.66
N PRO A 35 -1.50 10.64 -10.37
CA PRO A 35 -2.55 9.87 -9.72
C PRO A 35 -3.88 10.65 -9.64
N ASP A 36 -4.99 9.94 -9.79
CA ASP A 36 -6.34 10.53 -9.77
C ASP A 36 -7.00 10.40 -8.40
N TRP A 37 -7.63 11.46 -7.92
CA TRP A 37 -8.37 11.45 -6.65
C TRP A 37 -9.87 11.22 -6.87
N ILE A 38 -10.43 10.24 -6.15
CA ILE A 38 -11.86 9.94 -6.12
C ILE A 38 -12.39 10.06 -4.69
N PRO A 39 -13.45 10.84 -4.42
CA PRO A 39 -14.05 10.88 -3.08
C PRO A 39 -14.71 9.54 -2.73
N ALA A 40 -14.58 9.10 -1.47
CA ALA A 40 -15.19 7.84 -1.00
C ALA A 40 -16.73 7.94 -0.87
N GLY A 41 -17.27 9.15 -0.77
CA GLY A 41 -18.69 9.38 -0.51
C GLY A 41 -19.12 8.79 0.83
N ASN A 42 -20.21 8.02 0.84
CA ASN A 42 -20.75 7.37 2.04
C ASN A 42 -20.19 5.95 2.27
N GLN A 43 -19.25 5.51 1.43
CA GLN A 43 -18.69 4.16 1.53
C GLN A 43 -17.47 4.16 2.45
N PRO A 44 -17.23 3.04 3.17
CA PRO A 44 -15.92 2.78 3.76
C PRO A 44 -14.82 2.93 2.72
N VAL A 45 -13.71 3.57 3.10
CA VAL A 45 -12.66 4.00 2.17
C VAL A 45 -11.97 2.83 1.46
N ASP A 46 -11.86 1.70 2.12
CA ASP A 46 -11.36 0.43 1.60
C ASP A 46 -12.28 -0.15 0.53
N THR A 47 -13.60 -0.16 0.78
CA THR A 47 -14.62 -0.58 -0.20
C THR A 47 -14.62 0.34 -1.42
N ALA A 48 -14.53 1.66 -1.19
CA ALA A 48 -14.43 2.64 -2.26
C ALA A 48 -13.17 2.42 -3.10
N ALA A 49 -12.03 2.14 -2.48
CA ALA A 49 -10.76 1.89 -3.16
C ALA A 49 -10.83 0.65 -4.05
N TRP A 50 -11.35 -0.46 -3.54
CA TRP A 50 -11.54 -1.68 -4.33
C TRP A 50 -12.46 -1.47 -5.53
N ARG A 51 -13.60 -0.82 -5.32
CA ARG A 51 -14.56 -0.53 -6.40
C ARG A 51 -13.96 0.40 -7.44
N ALA A 52 -13.30 1.46 -7.01
CA ALA A 52 -12.66 2.42 -7.90
C ALA A 52 -11.54 1.76 -8.72
N ALA A 53 -10.66 0.99 -8.08
CA ALA A 53 -9.55 0.31 -8.76
C ALA A 53 -10.05 -0.67 -9.84
N ARG A 54 -11.07 -1.48 -9.51
CA ARG A 54 -11.70 -2.40 -10.47
C ARG A 54 -12.39 -1.66 -11.62
N SER A 55 -13.14 -0.61 -11.31
CA SER A 55 -13.90 0.14 -12.32
C SER A 55 -12.99 0.90 -13.28
N ALA A 56 -11.88 1.44 -12.77
CA ALA A 56 -10.89 2.16 -13.57
C ALA A 56 -9.89 1.24 -14.29
N GLY A 57 -9.85 -0.06 -13.95
CA GLY A 57 -8.83 -0.98 -14.47
C GLY A 57 -7.42 -0.65 -13.98
N THR A 58 -7.31 0.04 -12.84
CA THR A 58 -6.04 0.52 -12.30
C THR A 58 -5.33 -0.59 -11.51
N ARG A 59 -4.02 -0.75 -11.71
CA ARG A 59 -3.20 -1.74 -10.98
C ARG A 59 -3.08 -1.47 -9.48
N VAL A 60 -3.02 -0.20 -9.06
CA VAL A 60 -2.78 0.19 -7.66
C VAL A 60 -3.75 1.30 -7.24
N ALA A 61 -4.36 1.15 -6.07
CA ALA A 61 -5.14 2.20 -5.43
C ALA A 61 -4.71 2.39 -3.98
N VAL A 62 -4.82 3.62 -3.48
CA VAL A 62 -4.59 3.96 -2.08
C VAL A 62 -5.90 4.38 -1.44
N ALA A 63 -6.37 3.60 -0.48
CA ALA A 63 -7.44 4.00 0.43
C ALA A 63 -6.92 5.11 1.34
N CYS A 64 -7.47 6.32 1.21
CA CYS A 64 -7.02 7.51 1.93
C CYS A 64 -8.05 7.89 3.00
N PRO A 65 -7.84 7.56 4.28
CA PRO A 65 -8.74 7.96 5.35
C PRO A 65 -8.76 9.49 5.52
N ALA A 66 -9.73 9.99 6.28
CA ALA A 66 -9.77 11.41 6.63
C ALA A 66 -8.45 11.85 7.25
N LEU A 67 -7.97 13.04 6.85
CA LEU A 67 -6.73 13.65 7.35
C LEU A 67 -5.45 12.83 7.09
N ALA A 68 -5.46 11.92 6.11
CA ALA A 68 -4.25 11.22 5.70
C ALA A 68 -3.18 12.21 5.21
N SER A 69 -1.95 12.08 5.72
CA SER A 69 -0.84 12.92 5.28
C SER A 69 -0.49 12.64 3.82
N PRO A 70 -0.29 13.69 2.98
CA PRO A 70 0.17 13.51 1.61
C PRO A 70 1.41 12.63 1.47
N GLY A 71 2.40 12.82 2.35
CA GLY A 71 3.62 12.01 2.33
C GLY A 71 3.36 10.54 2.64
N GLN A 72 2.42 10.22 3.54
CA GLN A 72 2.06 8.84 3.85
C GLN A 72 1.29 8.19 2.71
N VAL A 73 0.38 8.92 2.07
CA VAL A 73 -0.39 8.44 0.91
C VAL A 73 0.52 8.17 -0.29
N MET A 74 1.46 9.07 -0.57
CA MET A 74 2.43 8.88 -1.65
C MET A 74 3.39 7.72 -1.35
N LEU A 75 3.80 7.54 -0.08
CA LEU A 75 4.53 6.35 0.34
C LEU A 75 3.72 5.06 0.09
N ALA A 76 2.43 5.05 0.47
CA ALA A 76 1.56 3.91 0.25
C ALA A 76 1.37 3.60 -1.24
N LEU A 77 1.23 4.63 -2.09
CA LEU A 77 1.18 4.50 -3.54
C LEU A 77 2.46 3.86 -4.09
N ALA A 78 3.63 4.35 -3.66
CA ALA A 78 4.92 3.83 -4.09
C ALA A 78 5.12 2.37 -3.70
N VAL A 79 4.79 2.02 -2.46
CA VAL A 79 4.80 0.63 -1.98
C VAL A 79 3.84 -0.23 -2.80
N GLY A 80 2.64 0.27 -3.06
CA GLY A 80 1.67 -0.43 -3.87
C GLY A 80 2.15 -0.73 -5.30
N ARG A 81 2.85 0.22 -5.93
CA ARG A 81 3.49 0.02 -7.25
C ARG A 81 4.54 -1.09 -7.21
N LEU A 82 5.42 -1.07 -6.21
CA LEU A 82 6.46 -2.10 -6.05
C LEU A 82 5.86 -3.49 -5.82
N LEU A 83 4.87 -3.60 -4.95
CA LEU A 83 4.17 -4.87 -4.69
C LEU A 83 3.41 -5.35 -5.95
N ALA A 84 2.84 -4.43 -6.74
CA ALA A 84 2.18 -4.79 -7.99
C ALA A 84 3.19 -5.26 -9.05
N ASP A 85 4.37 -4.65 -9.14
CA ASP A 85 5.45 -5.10 -10.05
C ASP A 85 6.00 -6.48 -9.65
N GLN A 86 6.14 -6.73 -8.34
CA GLN A 86 6.46 -8.06 -7.80
C GLN A 86 5.45 -9.10 -8.23
N ARG A 87 4.15 -8.81 -8.04
CA ARG A 87 3.07 -9.70 -8.44
C ARG A 87 3.06 -9.96 -9.95
N ALA A 88 3.28 -8.92 -10.76
CA ALA A 88 3.35 -9.07 -12.21
C ALA A 88 4.52 -9.98 -12.63
N THR A 89 5.68 -9.84 -11.99
CA THR A 89 6.84 -10.71 -12.22
C THR A 89 6.55 -12.18 -11.85
N ALA A 90 5.70 -12.40 -10.84
CA ALA A 90 5.22 -13.72 -10.44
C ALA A 90 4.03 -14.24 -11.26
N GLY A 91 3.50 -13.48 -12.22
CA GLY A 91 2.33 -13.86 -13.02
C GLY A 91 0.97 -13.72 -12.28
N ILE A 92 0.90 -12.86 -11.27
CA ILE A 92 -0.27 -12.65 -10.40
C ILE A 92 -0.81 -11.21 -10.54
N ASP A 93 -0.98 -10.71 -11.77
CA ASP A 93 -1.33 -9.30 -12.05
C ASP A 93 -2.83 -9.00 -12.22
N LEU A 94 -3.69 -10.02 -12.14
CA LEU A 94 -5.12 -9.90 -12.48
C LEU A 94 -5.97 -9.12 -11.47
N VAL A 95 -5.43 -8.80 -10.29
CA VAL A 95 -6.17 -8.15 -9.21
C VAL A 95 -5.51 -6.83 -8.82
N PRO A 96 -6.29 -5.72 -8.74
CA PRO A 96 -5.74 -4.46 -8.29
C PRO A 96 -5.26 -4.56 -6.85
N LEU A 97 -4.13 -3.92 -6.58
CA LEU A 97 -3.54 -3.86 -5.25
C LEU A 97 -4.04 -2.61 -4.52
N VAL A 98 -4.68 -2.79 -3.38
CA VAL A 98 -5.17 -1.70 -2.55
C VAL A 98 -4.26 -1.53 -1.33
N THR A 99 -3.69 -0.34 -1.14
CA THR A 99 -2.91 0.02 0.06
C THR A 99 -3.62 1.07 0.90
N CYS A 100 -3.19 1.24 2.14
CA CYS A 100 -3.62 2.28 3.05
C CYS A 100 -2.42 2.75 3.90
N PRO A 101 -2.23 4.07 4.08
CA PRO A 101 -1.16 4.61 4.92
C PRO A 101 -1.35 4.34 6.41
N THR A 102 -2.56 3.96 6.84
CA THR A 102 -2.89 3.67 8.23
C THR A 102 -3.66 2.36 8.31
N ARG A 103 -3.62 1.68 9.45
CA ARG A 103 -4.36 0.42 9.61
C ARG A 103 -5.88 0.67 9.45
N PRO A 104 -6.55 0.04 8.47
CA PRO A 104 -8.01 0.12 8.35
C PRO A 104 -8.67 -0.49 9.59
N ARG A 105 -9.77 0.11 10.06
CA ARG A 105 -10.50 -0.38 11.25
C ARG A 105 -11.46 -1.53 10.94
N CYS A 106 -12.03 -1.57 9.73
CA CYS A 106 -13.24 -2.33 9.42
C CYS A 106 -13.09 -3.30 8.23
N ALA A 107 -11.89 -3.86 8.01
CA ALA A 107 -11.68 -4.80 6.90
C ALA A 107 -12.41 -6.15 7.12
N TRP A 108 -12.68 -6.54 8.37
CA TRP A 108 -13.27 -7.84 8.68
C TRP A 108 -14.73 -7.99 8.23
N GLU A 109 -15.54 -6.93 8.31
CA GLU A 109 -16.97 -6.94 7.90
C GLU A 109 -17.14 -7.10 6.39
N SER A 110 -16.11 -6.72 5.61
CA SER A 110 -16.09 -6.84 4.14
C SER A 110 -15.39 -8.12 3.65
N GLY A 111 -14.97 -9.00 4.56
CA GLY A 111 -14.16 -10.19 4.23
C GLY A 111 -12.75 -9.84 3.73
N ALA A 112 -12.29 -8.62 3.99
CA ALA A 112 -10.95 -8.18 3.65
C ALA A 112 -9.95 -8.52 4.77
N VAL A 113 -8.76 -8.93 4.35
CA VAL A 113 -7.60 -9.16 5.20
C VAL A 113 -6.65 -7.98 5.04
N VAL A 114 -6.05 -7.54 6.15
CA VAL A 114 -5.07 -6.45 6.14
C VAL A 114 -3.68 -7.01 6.38
N VAL A 115 -2.77 -6.84 5.42
CA VAL A 115 -1.38 -7.31 5.48
C VAL A 115 -0.46 -6.13 5.76
N PRO A 116 0.34 -6.13 6.85
CA PRO A 116 1.33 -5.10 7.10
C PRO A 116 2.57 -5.31 6.23
N HIS A 117 3.04 -4.23 5.61
CA HIS A 117 4.31 -4.16 4.90
C HIS A 117 5.23 -3.17 5.62
N PRO A 118 6.22 -3.64 6.39
CA PRO A 118 7.25 -2.78 6.98
C PRO A 118 8.10 -2.14 5.88
N VAL A 119 8.34 -0.84 6.00
CA VAL A 119 9.05 -0.04 5.00
C VAL A 119 10.08 0.85 5.68
N ASN A 120 11.33 0.73 5.26
CA ASN A 120 12.39 1.64 5.67
C ASN A 120 12.45 2.82 4.69
N VAL A 121 12.05 4.00 5.17
CA VAL A 121 12.16 5.26 4.42
C VAL A 121 13.54 5.85 4.67
N LEU A 122 14.37 5.84 3.63
CA LEU A 122 15.75 6.31 3.68
C LEU A 122 15.84 7.71 3.07
N THR A 123 16.30 8.64 3.90
CA THR A 123 16.70 10.00 3.51
C THR A 123 18.21 10.12 3.63
N TRP A 124 18.78 11.20 3.08
CA TRP A 124 20.21 11.46 3.20
C TRP A 124 20.68 11.66 4.65
N LYS A 125 19.77 11.94 5.60
CA LYS A 125 20.08 12.15 7.03
C LYS A 125 19.71 10.98 7.93
N SER A 126 18.77 10.13 7.53
CA SER A 126 18.14 9.19 8.45
C SER A 126 17.39 8.08 7.74
N ALA A 127 17.24 6.96 8.45
CA ALA A 127 16.28 5.91 8.15
C ALA A 127 15.09 6.02 9.10
N GLN A 128 13.89 5.82 8.58
CA GLN A 128 12.66 5.82 9.38
C GLN A 128 11.82 4.60 9.02
N LEU A 129 11.53 3.75 10.01
CA LEU A 129 10.62 2.63 9.83
C LEU A 129 9.17 3.14 9.77
N ARG A 130 8.41 2.62 8.80
CA ARG A 130 6.99 2.86 8.57
C ARG A 130 6.31 1.54 8.27
N VAL A 131 4.98 1.54 8.31
CA VAL A 131 4.17 0.39 7.90
C VAL A 131 3.12 0.89 6.93
N VAL A 132 3.07 0.29 5.75
CA VAL A 132 1.97 0.44 4.80
C VAL A 132 1.09 -0.80 4.90
N TRP A 133 -0.21 -0.63 4.83
CA TRP A 133 -1.17 -1.72 4.98
C TRP A 133 -1.75 -2.05 3.61
N GLU A 134 -1.60 -3.29 3.18
CA GLU A 134 -2.34 -3.80 2.04
C GLU A 134 -3.71 -4.29 2.50
N ILE A 135 -4.75 -3.97 1.73
CA ILE A 135 -6.11 -4.46 1.90
C ILE A 135 -6.38 -5.46 0.80
N THR A 136 -6.62 -6.71 1.16
CA THR A 136 -6.71 -7.85 0.24
C THR A 136 -7.78 -8.83 0.66
N HIS A 137 -7.97 -9.93 -0.06
CA HIS A 137 -8.86 -11.02 0.32
C HIS A 137 -8.08 -12.32 0.55
N GLN A 138 -8.67 -13.24 1.31
CA GLN A 138 -7.98 -14.47 1.72
C GLN A 138 -7.54 -15.32 0.52
N GLU A 139 -8.36 -15.41 -0.53
CA GLU A 139 -8.01 -16.13 -1.76
C GLU A 139 -6.78 -15.53 -2.48
N GLN A 140 -6.58 -14.22 -2.37
CA GLN A 140 -5.45 -13.52 -3.00
C GLN A 140 -4.16 -13.68 -2.19
N ILE A 141 -4.28 -13.76 -0.85
CA ILE A 141 -3.15 -14.10 0.02
C ILE A 141 -2.65 -15.50 -0.28
N ALA A 142 -3.53 -16.49 -0.42
CA ALA A 142 -3.12 -17.86 -0.74
C ALA A 142 -2.35 -17.94 -2.07
N ALA A 143 -2.78 -17.19 -3.09
CA ALA A 143 -2.09 -17.12 -4.37
C ALA A 143 -0.70 -16.44 -4.27
N THR A 144 -0.54 -15.45 -3.39
CA THR A 144 0.71 -14.68 -3.25
C THR A 144 1.68 -15.30 -2.23
N GLY A 145 1.16 -15.91 -1.16
CA GLY A 145 1.92 -16.50 -0.06
C GLY A 145 2.72 -17.74 -0.44
N ALA A 146 2.41 -18.39 -1.57
CA ALA A 146 3.25 -19.43 -2.15
C ALA A 146 4.60 -18.92 -2.69
N SER A 147 4.75 -17.59 -2.86
CA SER A 147 5.92 -16.96 -3.48
C SER A 147 6.75 -16.08 -2.52
N LEU A 148 6.28 -15.81 -1.30
CA LEU A 148 6.95 -14.89 -0.37
C LEU A 148 7.60 -15.65 0.78
N ALA A 149 8.93 -15.57 0.88
CA ALA A 149 9.66 -16.08 2.04
C ALA A 149 9.25 -15.28 3.30
N PRO A 150 9.01 -15.93 4.45
CA PRO A 150 8.70 -15.22 5.68
C PRO A 150 9.83 -14.26 6.06
N VAL A 151 9.48 -13.04 6.44
CA VAL A 151 10.43 -12.07 6.99
C VAL A 151 10.92 -12.59 8.34
N ALA A 152 12.22 -12.85 8.45
CA ALA A 152 12.86 -13.22 9.70
C ALA A 152 13.01 -12.00 10.62
N LEU A 153 11.89 -11.47 11.13
CA LEU A 153 11.90 -10.46 12.19
C LEU A 153 11.46 -11.12 13.50
N TRP A 154 12.40 -11.80 14.14
CA TRP A 154 12.36 -11.88 15.60
C TRP A 154 12.92 -10.56 16.14
N PRO A 155 12.24 -9.86 17.05
CA PRO A 155 12.88 -8.79 17.80
C PRO A 155 13.86 -9.47 18.77
N THR A 156 15.15 -9.48 18.43
CA THR A 156 16.18 -9.66 19.45
C THR A 156 16.13 -8.41 20.33
N ALA A 157 15.47 -8.52 21.48
CA ALA A 157 15.58 -7.52 22.52
C ALA A 157 17.08 -7.35 22.83
N VAL A 158 17.62 -6.17 22.54
CA VAL A 158 18.96 -5.80 23.00
C VAL A 158 18.80 -5.44 24.48
N PRO A 159 19.41 -6.17 25.43
CA PRO A 159 19.37 -5.77 26.82
C PRO A 159 20.07 -4.41 26.97
N ALA A 160 19.43 -3.52 27.73
CA ALA A 160 19.98 -2.22 28.13
C ALA A 160 21.10 -2.36 29.16
#